data_AF-A0A833D353-F1
#
_entry.id   AF-A0A833D353-F1
#
_cell.length_a   1.000
_cell.length_b   1.000
_cell.length_c   1.000
_cell.angle_alpha   90.00
_cell.angle_beta   90.00
_cell.angle_gamma   90.00
#
_symmetry.space_group_name_H-M   'P 1'
#
loop_
_entity.id
_entity.type
_entity.pdbx_description
1 polymer ?
#
loop_
_entity_poly.entity_id
_entity_poly.type
_entity_poly.pdbx_seq_one_letter_code
_entity_poly.pdbx_strand_id
1 'polypeptide(L)'
;PYCLDGSCSTFGYAPNQDMAEALSKLALFKEMQGQIDAKANSIFKGEARTCSRNCVNFKDCCGSVKGWGVSLGLSNCSEEEKALAKFREEKKCVFVGTKCTEKALGVCLKKKSTYCCFGSRLARLLHDQGRSQLGLNYGNAEAPQCRGFTLEELQKIKFDTLNLNELYEDLQTEKVLPTISKVTKELSSNWQSKISNIKEHTDLSQNLNQKGGSDVVF
;
A
#
# COMPACT_ATOMS: atom_id res chain seq x y z
N PRO A 1 23.94 -1.61 -19.96
CA PRO A 1 24.30 -2.75 -20.84
C PRO A 1 24.89 -3.89 -20.01
N TYR A 2 24.15 -4.98 -19.85
CA TYR A 2 24.68 -6.22 -19.27
C TYR A 2 25.08 -7.14 -20.42
N CYS A 3 26.35 -7.56 -20.44
CA CYS A 3 26.83 -8.60 -21.33
C CYS A 3 27.30 -9.76 -20.44
N LEU A 4 26.68 -10.93 -20.61
CA LEU A 4 27.13 -12.18 -20.04
C LEU A 4 27.60 -13.01 -21.23
N ASP A 5 28.92 -13.20 -21.33
CA ASP A 5 29.68 -13.96 -22.35
C ASP A 5 30.25 -13.25 -23.59
N GLY A 6 29.99 -11.96 -23.78
CA GLY A 6 30.58 -11.20 -24.90
C GLY A 6 29.74 -11.18 -26.18
N SER A 7 28.57 -11.80 -26.20
CA SER A 7 27.56 -11.58 -27.25
C SER A 7 26.60 -10.44 -26.87
N CYS A 8 27.06 -9.20 -27.00
CA CYS A 8 26.23 -8.03 -26.70
C CYS A 8 25.15 -7.86 -27.80
N SER A 9 23.89 -8.13 -27.46
CA SER A 9 22.74 -7.94 -28.35
C SER A 9 22.03 -6.61 -28.07
N THR A 10 21.85 -5.81 -29.11
CA THR A 10 21.08 -4.56 -29.07
C THR A 10 19.60 -4.89 -29.15
N PHE A 11 18.97 -5.13 -28.00
CA PHE A 11 17.52 -5.24 -27.96
C PHE A 11 16.89 -3.84 -28.07
N GLY A 12 16.54 -3.45 -29.30
CA GLY A 12 15.52 -2.44 -29.53
C GLY A 12 14.16 -3.00 -29.17
N TYR A 13 13.79 -2.96 -27.88
CA TYR A 13 12.42 -3.29 -27.49
C TYR A 13 11.49 -2.16 -27.91
N ALA A 14 10.69 -2.40 -28.95
CA ALA A 14 9.39 -1.77 -29.04
C ALA A 14 8.62 -2.16 -27.75
N PRO A 15 8.05 -1.20 -27.00
CA PRO A 15 7.42 -1.50 -25.72
C PRO A 15 6.21 -2.40 -25.95
N ASN A 16 6.33 -3.70 -25.64
CA ASN A 16 5.24 -4.64 -25.66
C ASN A 16 4.53 -4.66 -24.29
N GLN A 17 3.26 -5.08 -24.30
CA GLN A 17 2.41 -5.07 -23.11
C GLN A 17 2.83 -6.13 -22.09
N ASP A 18 3.48 -7.19 -22.55
CA ASP A 18 3.98 -8.29 -21.73
C ASP A 18 5.07 -7.83 -20.75
N MET A 19 5.91 -6.88 -21.16
CA MET A 19 6.94 -6.35 -20.27
C MET A 19 6.33 -5.46 -19.18
N ALA A 20 5.29 -4.69 -19.50
CA ALA A 20 4.54 -3.92 -18.51
C ALA A 20 3.75 -4.82 -17.54
N GLU A 21 3.16 -5.90 -18.05
CA GLU A 21 2.50 -6.92 -17.23
C GLU A 21 3.50 -7.63 -16.31
N ALA A 22 4.63 -8.07 -16.86
CA ALA A 22 5.70 -8.71 -16.10
C ALA A 22 6.30 -7.77 -15.05
N LEU A 23 6.56 -6.50 -15.40
CA LEU A 23 7.07 -5.50 -14.44
C LEU A 23 6.04 -5.14 -13.38
N SER A 24 4.75 -5.07 -13.73
CA SER A 24 3.66 -4.83 -12.76
C SER A 24 3.49 -6.02 -11.82
N LYS A 25 3.50 -7.24 -12.38
CA LYS A 25 3.50 -8.50 -11.61
C LYS A 25 4.73 -8.58 -10.72
N LEU A 26 5.93 -8.29 -11.23
CA LEU A 26 7.17 -8.29 -10.45
C LEU A 26 7.17 -7.19 -9.38
N ALA A 27 6.62 -6.01 -9.66
CA ALA A 27 6.47 -4.95 -8.67
C ALA A 27 5.50 -5.36 -7.56
N LEU A 28 4.37 -5.95 -7.93
CA LEU A 28 3.41 -6.56 -7.02
C LEU A 28 4.04 -7.70 -6.20
N PHE A 29 4.74 -8.64 -6.84
CA PHE A 29 5.40 -9.77 -6.18
C PHE A 29 6.54 -9.32 -5.27
N LYS A 30 7.33 -8.32 -5.69
CA LYS A 30 8.41 -7.73 -4.88
C LYS A 30 7.84 -6.96 -3.69
N GLU A 31 6.72 -6.26 -3.88
CA GLU A 31 6.00 -5.58 -2.80
C GLU A 31 5.38 -6.59 -1.83
N MET A 32 4.81 -7.69 -2.35
CA MET A 32 4.29 -8.80 -1.56
C MET A 32 5.42 -9.51 -0.81
N GLN A 33 6.57 -9.83 -1.42
CA GLN A 33 7.69 -10.52 -0.75
C GLN A 33 8.22 -9.76 0.48
N GLY A 34 8.13 -8.43 0.50
CA GLY A 34 8.45 -7.62 1.68
C GLY A 34 7.30 -7.44 2.68
N GLN A 35 6.09 -7.89 2.35
CA GLN A 35 4.85 -7.67 3.12
C GLN A 35 4.09 -8.96 3.48
N ILE A 36 4.54 -10.15 3.04
CA ILE A 36 4.03 -11.42 3.55
C ILE A 36 4.65 -11.65 4.93
N ASP A 37 3.95 -11.13 5.93
CA ASP A 37 4.18 -11.50 7.32
C ASP A 37 3.66 -12.95 7.46
N ALA A 38 4.55 -13.94 7.44
CA ALA A 38 4.20 -15.37 7.45
C ALA A 38 3.35 -15.80 8.68
N LYS A 39 3.12 -14.89 9.64
CA LYS A 39 2.21 -15.04 10.78
C LYS A 39 0.91 -14.22 10.68
N ALA A 40 0.82 -13.23 9.80
CA ALA A 40 -0.39 -12.44 9.61
C ALA A 40 -1.07 -12.84 8.30
N ASN A 41 -2.29 -13.37 8.39
CA ASN A 41 -3.16 -13.68 7.25
C ASN A 41 -3.65 -12.41 6.52
N SER A 42 -2.82 -11.38 6.36
CA SER A 42 -3.21 -10.08 5.80
C SER A 42 -2.18 -9.56 4.79
N ILE A 43 -2.67 -9.22 3.59
CA ILE A 43 -1.92 -8.69 2.46
C ILE A 43 -2.08 -7.16 2.43
N PHE A 44 -1.05 -6.43 1.99
CA PHE A 44 -1.03 -4.95 1.91
C PHE A 44 -1.26 -4.26 3.26
N LYS A 45 -0.61 -4.74 4.31
CA LYS A 45 -0.76 -4.18 5.67
C LYS A 45 -0.45 -2.68 5.69
N GLY A 46 -1.35 -1.90 6.29
CA GLY A 46 -1.17 -0.48 6.55
C GLY A 46 -0.83 -0.18 8.01
N GLU A 47 -0.28 1.00 8.24
CA GLU A 47 0.06 1.51 9.56
C GLU A 47 -0.71 2.79 9.85
N ALA A 48 -1.20 2.92 11.09
CA ALA A 48 -1.76 4.16 11.58
C ALA A 48 -0.63 5.16 11.85
N ARG A 49 -0.73 6.34 11.24
CA ARG A 49 0.22 7.44 11.43
C ARG A 49 -0.53 8.71 11.76
N THR A 50 0.13 9.60 12.48
CA THR A 50 -0.53 10.81 12.97
C THR A 50 0.37 12.03 12.86
N CYS A 51 -0.23 13.18 12.62
CA CYS A 51 0.43 14.48 12.70
C CYS A 51 -0.36 15.42 13.61
N SER A 52 0.32 16.45 14.12
CA SER A 52 -0.26 17.43 15.01
C SER A 52 -0.28 18.84 14.42
N ARG A 53 -1.32 19.60 14.78
CA ARG A 53 -1.43 21.04 14.52
C ARG A 53 -1.60 21.75 15.85
N ASN A 54 -0.69 22.66 16.15
CA ASN A 54 -0.76 23.51 17.33
C ASN A 54 -1.10 24.94 16.89
N CYS A 55 -2.29 25.40 17.26
CA CYS A 55 -2.79 26.73 16.92
C CYS A 55 -2.11 27.85 17.72
N VAL A 56 -1.53 27.54 18.89
CA VAL A 56 -0.90 28.54 19.77
C VAL A 56 0.48 28.94 19.24
N ASN A 57 1.27 27.96 18.81
CA ASN A 57 2.64 28.19 18.31
C ASN A 57 2.71 28.24 16.78
N PHE A 58 1.57 28.35 16.10
CA PHE A 58 1.44 28.28 14.63
C PHE A 58 2.18 27.10 13.97
N LYS A 59 2.36 26.00 14.72
CA LYS A 59 3.12 24.82 14.29
C LYS A 59 2.18 23.84 13.61
N ASP A 60 2.28 23.73 12.29
CA ASP A 60 1.49 22.79 11.48
C ASP A 60 2.36 21.65 10.94
N CYS A 61 2.40 20.52 11.66
CA CYS A 61 3.09 19.31 11.21
C CYS A 61 2.22 18.41 10.32
N CYS A 62 0.99 18.84 10.04
CA CYS A 62 0.10 18.20 9.08
C CYS A 62 0.05 18.96 7.74
N GLY A 63 0.79 20.05 7.59
CA GLY A 63 0.89 20.80 6.34
C GLY A 63 1.42 19.91 5.22
N SER A 64 0.92 20.13 4.01
CA SER A 64 1.43 19.48 2.80
C SER A 64 1.98 20.56 1.89
N VAL A 65 3.26 20.88 2.09
CA VAL A 65 4.03 21.56 1.05
C VAL A 65 4.28 20.52 -0.05
N LYS A 66 4.25 20.89 -1.33
CA LYS A 66 4.65 19.98 -2.42
C LYS A 66 6.08 20.35 -2.83
N GLY A 67 6.97 19.37 -3.04
CA GLY A 67 8.34 19.61 -3.51
C GLY A 67 9.33 20.00 -2.39
N TRP A 68 10.40 20.71 -2.76
CA TRP A 68 11.58 20.95 -1.91
C TRP A 68 11.29 21.64 -0.56
N GLY A 69 10.14 22.32 -0.41
CA GLY A 69 9.75 23.05 0.81
C GLY A 69 9.20 22.19 1.95
N VAL A 70 8.96 20.88 1.74
CA VAL A 70 8.47 19.96 2.80
C VAL A 70 9.44 19.89 3.97
N SER A 71 10.74 19.83 3.70
CA SER A 71 11.78 19.72 4.74
C SER A 71 11.89 20.98 5.60
N LEU A 72 11.78 22.16 4.98
CA LEU A 72 11.89 23.45 5.68
C LEU A 72 10.67 23.73 6.56
N GLY A 73 9.46 23.45 6.05
CA GLY A 73 8.20 23.67 6.77
C GLY A 73 7.98 22.70 7.94
N LEU A 74 8.66 21.55 7.95
CA LEU A 74 8.52 20.51 8.97
C LEU A 74 9.77 20.36 9.86
N SER A 75 10.73 21.28 9.77
CA SER A 75 11.99 21.24 10.52
C SER A 75 11.80 21.04 12.03
N ASN A 76 10.75 21.65 12.59
CA ASN A 76 10.39 21.55 14.01
C ASN A 76 9.46 20.37 14.35
N CYS A 77 9.06 19.54 13.39
CA CYS A 77 8.15 18.40 13.59
C CYS A 77 8.91 17.12 13.96
N SER A 78 8.21 16.14 14.53
CA SER A 78 8.85 14.86 14.86
C SER A 78 9.23 14.09 13.59
N GLU A 79 10.15 13.12 13.73
CA GLU A 79 10.57 12.29 12.59
C GLU A 79 9.42 11.45 12.04
N GLU A 80 8.48 11.01 12.89
CA GLU A 80 7.27 10.31 12.47
C GLU A 80 6.33 11.22 11.68
N GLU A 81 6.22 12.49 12.05
CA GLU A 81 5.43 13.49 11.33
C GLU A 81 6.05 13.83 9.97
N LYS A 82 7.39 13.96 9.90
CA LYS A 82 8.14 14.12 8.65
C LYS A 82 7.97 12.90 7.75
N ALA A 83 8.07 11.69 8.30
CA ALA A 83 7.84 10.46 7.57
C ALA A 83 6.39 10.38 7.04
N LEU A 84 5.40 10.75 7.85
CA LEU A 84 4.01 10.84 7.39
C LEU A 84 3.85 11.84 6.25
N ALA A 85 4.51 13.01 6.32
CA ALA A 85 4.47 13.99 5.23
C ALA A 85 5.00 13.39 3.92
N LYS A 86 6.12 12.65 3.97
CA LYS A 86 6.66 11.94 2.80
C LYS A 86 5.68 10.90 2.23
N PHE A 87 5.08 10.07 3.08
CA PHE A 87 4.08 9.09 2.61
C PHE A 87 2.85 9.78 1.98
N ARG A 88 2.46 10.96 2.50
CA ARG A 88 1.36 11.76 1.93
C ARG A 88 1.74 12.38 0.59
N GLU A 89 2.96 12.87 0.43
CA GLU A 89 3.50 13.36 -0.85
C GLU A 89 3.53 12.26 -1.91
N GLU A 90 3.90 11.04 -1.53
CA GLU A 90 3.89 9.86 -2.40
C GLU A 90 2.46 9.31 -2.67
N LYS A 91 1.41 9.95 -2.13
CA LYS A 91 0.00 9.53 -2.16
C LYS A 91 -0.21 8.09 -1.65
N LYS A 92 0.42 7.75 -0.53
CA LYS A 92 0.34 6.42 0.11
C LYS A 92 -0.58 6.34 1.34
N CYS A 93 -1.23 7.44 1.71
CA CYS A 93 -2.07 7.50 2.91
C CYS A 93 -3.53 7.86 2.62
N VAL A 94 -4.44 7.25 3.36
CA VAL A 94 -5.86 7.64 3.44
C VAL A 94 -6.10 8.40 4.76
N PHE A 95 -6.79 9.53 4.69
CA PHE A 95 -7.18 10.29 5.88
C PHE A 95 -8.32 9.58 6.62
N VAL A 96 -8.19 9.43 7.93
CA VAL A 96 -9.17 8.73 8.77
C VAL A 96 -10.00 9.72 9.58
N GLY A 97 -9.37 10.73 10.17
CA GLY A 97 -10.07 11.70 11.00
C GLY A 97 -9.14 12.65 11.74
N THR A 98 -9.72 13.65 12.39
CA THR A 98 -8.99 14.58 13.27
C THR A 98 -9.68 14.67 14.62
N LYS A 99 -8.89 14.65 15.69
CA LYS A 99 -9.36 14.85 17.06
C LYS A 99 -8.72 16.04 17.71
N CYS A 100 -9.43 16.64 18.67
CA CYS A 100 -8.86 17.65 19.55
C CYS A 100 -8.14 16.97 20.71
N THR A 101 -6.84 17.20 20.88
CA THR A 101 -6.07 16.63 22.00
C THR A 101 -5.89 17.61 23.15
N GLU A 102 -6.08 18.91 22.89
CA GLU A 102 -5.93 19.96 23.90
C GLU A 102 -6.94 21.08 23.63
N LYS A 103 -7.71 21.43 24.65
CA LYS A 103 -8.80 22.40 24.56
C LYS A 103 -8.70 23.38 25.73
N ALA A 104 -8.79 24.68 25.43
CA ALA A 104 -8.86 25.74 26.43
C ALA A 104 -9.93 26.75 26.03
N LEU A 105 -10.71 27.23 27.00
CA LEU A 105 -11.76 28.24 26.78
C LEU A 105 -12.73 27.90 25.63
N GLY A 106 -13.06 26.61 25.44
CA GLY A 106 -13.93 26.17 24.35
C GLY A 106 -13.23 25.99 23.00
N VAL A 107 -12.01 26.50 22.81
CA VAL A 107 -11.24 26.45 21.57
C VAL A 107 -10.26 25.27 21.59
N CYS A 108 -10.16 24.56 20.47
CA CYS A 108 -9.18 23.48 20.32
C CYS A 108 -7.80 24.05 20.00
N LEU A 109 -6.87 23.94 20.96
CA LEU A 109 -5.51 24.46 20.85
C LEU A 109 -4.60 23.51 20.06
N LYS A 110 -4.79 22.20 20.24
CA LYS A 110 -4.00 21.17 19.58
C LYS A 110 -4.91 20.13 18.94
N LYS A 111 -4.74 19.95 17.63
CA LYS A 111 -5.43 18.93 16.84
C LYS A 111 -4.44 17.83 16.47
N LYS A 112 -4.93 16.59 16.42
CA LYS A 112 -4.18 15.44 15.94
C LYS A 112 -4.97 14.77 14.81
N SER A 113 -4.38 14.69 13.63
CA SER A 113 -4.97 14.05 12.45
C SER A 113 -4.37 12.67 12.26
N THR A 114 -5.22 11.69 11.98
CA THR A 114 -4.86 10.27 11.83
C THR A 114 -5.05 9.84 10.38
N TYR A 115 -4.11 9.02 9.91
CA TYR A 115 -4.04 8.48 8.56
C TYR A 115 -3.72 6.98 8.61
N CYS A 116 -4.23 6.22 7.65
CA CYS A 116 -3.73 4.88 7.35
C CYS A 116 -2.79 4.97 6.16
N CYS A 117 -1.53 4.60 6.34
CA CYS A 117 -0.50 4.67 5.31
C CYS A 117 -0.04 3.26 4.90
N PHE A 118 0.19 3.07 3.60
CA PHE A 118 0.49 1.77 3.00
C PHE A 118 1.85 1.80 2.29
N GLY A 119 2.39 0.62 1.96
CA GLY A 119 3.71 0.49 1.33
C GLY A 119 3.83 1.18 -0.04
N SER A 120 2.73 1.23 -0.80
CA SER A 120 2.65 1.86 -2.12
C SER A 120 1.37 2.65 -2.35
N ARG A 121 1.38 3.47 -3.41
CA ARG A 121 0.19 4.15 -3.93
C ARG A 121 -0.86 3.13 -4.41
N LEU A 122 -0.44 1.99 -4.95
CA LEU A 122 -1.33 0.91 -5.39
C LEU A 122 -2.05 0.26 -4.20
N ALA A 123 -1.29 -0.10 -3.16
CA ALA A 123 -1.86 -0.63 -1.93
C ALA A 123 -2.88 0.35 -1.30
N ARG A 124 -2.58 1.66 -1.31
CA ARG A 124 -3.52 2.69 -0.89
C ARG A 124 -4.81 2.67 -1.71
N LEU A 125 -4.72 2.71 -3.05
CA LEU A 125 -5.90 2.71 -3.94
C LEU A 125 -6.73 1.44 -3.79
N LEU A 126 -6.08 0.28 -3.66
CA LEU A 126 -6.73 -0.99 -3.37
C LEU A 126 -7.49 -0.94 -2.05
N HIS A 127 -6.90 -0.35 -1.00
CA HIS A 127 -7.60 -0.18 0.26
C HIS A 127 -8.74 0.83 0.17
N ASP A 128 -8.53 1.97 -0.48
CA ASP A 128 -9.52 3.04 -0.62
C ASP A 128 -10.78 2.57 -1.37
N GLN A 129 -10.59 1.87 -2.49
CA GLN A 129 -11.69 1.42 -3.35
C GLN A 129 -12.15 -0.01 -3.04
N GLY A 130 -11.27 -0.90 -2.58
CA GLY A 130 -11.61 -2.28 -2.26
C GLY A 130 -12.38 -2.39 -0.94
N ARG A 131 -12.07 -1.56 0.07
CA ARG A 131 -12.80 -1.58 1.35
C ARG A 131 -14.27 -1.20 1.19
N SER A 132 -14.61 -0.30 0.27
CA SER A 132 -16.01 0.07 0.01
C SER A 132 -16.82 -1.10 -0.57
N GLN A 133 -16.21 -1.94 -1.41
CA GLN A 133 -16.84 -3.16 -1.95
C GLN A 133 -17.10 -4.21 -0.86
N LEU A 134 -16.24 -4.24 0.17
CA LEU A 134 -16.29 -5.20 1.27
C LEU A 134 -17.07 -4.70 2.49
N GLY A 135 -17.58 -3.46 2.47
CA GLY A 135 -18.22 -2.84 3.63
C GLY A 135 -17.26 -2.57 4.80
N LEU A 136 -15.96 -2.48 4.54
CA LEU A 136 -14.94 -2.19 5.56
C LEU A 136 -14.74 -0.67 5.68
N ASN A 137 -14.57 -0.18 6.90
CA ASN A 137 -14.26 1.23 7.16
C ASN A 137 -12.88 1.39 7.81
N TYR A 138 -12.39 2.63 7.90
CA TYR A 138 -11.10 2.96 8.51
C TYR A 138 -11.16 3.27 10.01
N GLY A 139 -12.31 3.10 10.66
CA GLY A 139 -12.53 3.53 12.03
C GLY A 139 -12.59 5.05 12.15
N ASN A 140 -12.03 5.58 13.24
CA ASN A 140 -11.97 7.02 13.53
C ASN A 140 -10.56 7.43 13.96
N ALA A 141 -10.39 8.72 14.31
CA ALA A 141 -9.08 9.27 14.64
C ALA A 141 -8.43 8.61 15.88
N GLU A 142 -9.24 8.12 16.81
CA GLU A 142 -8.84 7.46 18.05
C GLU A 142 -8.55 5.98 17.88
N ALA A 143 -9.34 5.30 17.04
CA ALA A 143 -9.28 3.85 16.82
C ALA A 143 -9.21 3.53 15.31
N PRO A 144 -8.12 3.91 14.61
CA PRO A 144 -7.98 3.68 13.18
C PRO A 144 -7.83 2.19 12.87
N GLN A 145 -8.46 1.74 11.78
CA GLN A 145 -8.49 0.35 11.33
C GLN A 145 -7.67 0.17 10.05
N CYS A 146 -6.34 0.22 10.16
CA CYS A 146 -5.42 0.19 9.01
C CYS A 146 -4.95 -1.22 8.58
N ARG A 147 -5.55 -2.30 9.09
CA ARG A 147 -5.14 -3.68 8.76
C ARG A 147 -5.16 -3.96 7.26
N GLY A 148 -4.33 -4.92 6.83
CA GLY A 148 -4.37 -5.47 5.48
C GLY A 148 -5.64 -6.27 5.20
N PHE A 149 -5.82 -6.65 3.94
CA PHE A 149 -6.90 -7.55 3.51
C PHE A 149 -6.53 -9.00 3.80
N THR A 150 -7.49 -9.78 4.29
CA THR A 150 -7.37 -11.23 4.26
C THR A 150 -7.37 -11.74 2.82
N LEU A 151 -6.92 -12.98 2.62
CA LEU A 151 -6.94 -13.60 1.29
C LEU A 151 -8.38 -13.63 0.74
N GLU A 152 -9.35 -14.05 1.57
CA GLU A 152 -10.76 -14.16 1.25
C GLU A 152 -11.40 -12.81 0.88
N GLU A 153 -11.04 -11.76 1.61
CA GLU A 153 -11.45 -10.39 1.30
C GLU A 153 -10.89 -9.93 -0.05
N LEU A 154 -9.61 -10.20 -0.28
CA LEU A 154 -8.95 -9.83 -1.54
C LEU A 154 -9.58 -10.55 -2.74
N GLN A 155 -10.01 -11.81 -2.59
CA GLN A 155 -10.70 -12.56 -3.66
C GLN A 155 -12.06 -11.96 -4.05
N LYS A 156 -12.69 -11.23 -3.12
CA LYS A 156 -14.02 -10.62 -3.33
C LYS A 156 -13.94 -9.25 -3.98
N ILE A 157 -12.74 -8.64 -4.03
CA ILE A 157 -12.55 -7.34 -4.68
C ILE A 157 -12.59 -7.52 -6.20
N LYS A 158 -13.44 -6.73 -6.85
CA LYS A 158 -13.56 -6.66 -8.31
C LYS A 158 -12.50 -5.72 -8.87
N PHE A 159 -11.34 -6.27 -9.23
CA PHE A 159 -10.18 -5.50 -9.69
C PHE A 159 -10.44 -4.73 -10.99
N ASP A 160 -11.30 -5.25 -11.87
CA ASP A 160 -11.72 -4.63 -13.13
C ASP A 160 -12.51 -3.33 -12.96
N THR A 161 -13.05 -3.09 -11.76
CA THR A 161 -13.80 -1.88 -11.42
C THR A 161 -12.95 -0.81 -10.72
N LEU A 162 -11.69 -1.11 -10.41
CA LEU A 162 -10.80 -0.19 -9.73
C LEU A 162 -10.31 0.89 -10.70
N ASN A 163 -10.46 2.15 -10.30
CA ASN A 163 -9.84 3.26 -10.99
C ASN A 163 -8.40 3.44 -10.50
N LEU A 164 -7.44 3.01 -11.32
CA LEU A 164 -6.01 3.09 -11.02
C LEU A 164 -5.30 4.22 -11.78
N ASN A 165 -6.04 5.18 -12.35
CA ASN A 165 -5.47 6.28 -13.13
C ASN A 165 -4.42 7.06 -12.33
N GLU A 166 -4.63 7.22 -11.01
CA GLU A 166 -3.71 7.93 -10.11
C GLU A 166 -2.29 7.32 -10.06
N LEU A 167 -2.14 6.02 -10.33
CA LEU A 167 -0.81 5.38 -10.39
C LEU A 167 0.07 5.92 -11.52
N TYR A 168 -0.57 6.43 -12.57
CA TYR A 168 0.09 6.82 -13.81
C TYR A 168 -0.04 8.32 -14.09
N GLU A 169 -0.65 9.10 -13.18
CA GLU A 169 -0.70 10.58 -13.26
C GLU A 169 0.70 11.21 -13.41
N ASP A 170 1.71 10.57 -12.83
CA ASP A 170 3.10 11.04 -12.89
C ASP A 170 3.81 10.57 -14.19
N LEU A 171 3.18 9.68 -14.96
CA LEU A 171 3.68 9.12 -16.21
C LEU A 171 2.97 9.81 -17.39
N GLN A 172 3.59 10.86 -17.95
CA GLN A 172 3.08 11.63 -19.10
C GLN A 172 3.08 10.85 -20.43
N THR A 173 2.44 9.68 -20.51
CA THR A 173 2.36 8.94 -21.78
C THR A 173 0.99 8.32 -22.00
N GLU A 174 0.30 8.78 -23.06
CA GLU A 174 -0.97 8.25 -23.59
C GLU A 174 -0.98 6.72 -23.82
N LYS A 175 0.20 6.08 -23.92
CA LYS A 175 0.36 4.65 -24.22
C LYS A 175 0.16 3.71 -23.02
N VAL A 176 0.13 4.24 -21.79
CA VAL A 176 0.02 3.41 -20.58
C VAL A 176 -1.43 2.98 -20.32
N LEU A 177 -2.41 3.85 -20.59
CA LEU A 177 -3.85 3.60 -20.37
C LEU A 177 -4.40 2.28 -20.98
N PRO A 178 -4.16 1.96 -22.28
CA PRO A 178 -4.64 0.70 -22.86
C PRO A 178 -3.89 -0.52 -22.31
N THR A 179 -2.68 -0.32 -21.79
CA THR A 179 -1.87 -1.39 -21.17
C THR A 179 -2.37 -1.70 -19.77
N ILE A 180 -2.76 -0.70 -18.97
CA ILE A 180 -3.38 -0.93 -17.66
C ILE A 180 -4.73 -1.64 -17.79
N SER A 181 -5.58 -1.21 -18.72
CA SER A 181 -6.87 -1.87 -18.93
C SER A 181 -6.72 -3.35 -19.27
N LYS A 182 -5.65 -3.72 -19.98
CA LYS A 182 -5.31 -5.12 -20.27
C LYS A 182 -4.69 -5.84 -19.09
N VAL A 183 -3.68 -5.25 -18.43
CA VAL A 183 -3.07 -5.83 -17.21
C VAL A 183 -4.10 -6.04 -16.11
N THR A 184 -5.06 -5.13 -15.94
CA THR A 184 -6.14 -5.26 -14.94
C THR A 184 -7.09 -6.40 -15.31
N LYS A 185 -7.42 -6.57 -16.60
CA LYS A 185 -8.25 -7.68 -17.09
C LYS A 185 -7.53 -9.03 -17.01
N GLU A 186 -6.26 -9.07 -17.36
CA GLU A 186 -5.40 -10.26 -17.31
C GLU A 186 -5.04 -10.65 -15.88
N LEU A 187 -4.84 -9.66 -15.00
CA LEU A 187 -4.78 -9.89 -13.57
C LEU A 187 -6.09 -10.51 -13.13
N SER A 188 -7.25 -9.89 -13.39
CA SER A 188 -8.55 -10.46 -13.00
C SER A 188 -8.80 -11.89 -13.49
N SER A 189 -8.33 -12.25 -14.70
CA SER A 189 -8.51 -13.60 -15.25
C SER A 189 -7.51 -14.63 -14.72
N ASN A 190 -6.24 -14.25 -14.52
CA ASN A 190 -5.19 -15.14 -14.00
C ASN A 190 -5.13 -15.19 -12.47
N TRP A 191 -5.79 -14.27 -11.78
CA TRP A 191 -5.76 -14.20 -10.32
C TRP A 191 -6.48 -15.40 -9.70
N GLN A 192 -7.58 -15.87 -10.31
CA GLN A 192 -8.31 -17.05 -9.84
C GLN A 192 -7.46 -18.32 -9.89
N SER A 193 -6.67 -18.54 -10.96
CA SER A 193 -5.84 -19.74 -11.13
C SER A 193 -4.59 -19.72 -10.24
N LYS A 194 -4.02 -18.54 -9.95
CA LYS A 194 -2.82 -18.42 -9.10
C LYS A 194 -3.09 -18.48 -7.61
N ILE A 195 -4.30 -18.13 -7.15
CA ILE A 195 -4.66 -18.23 -5.72
C ILE A 195 -4.82 -19.68 -5.28
N SER A 196 -5.34 -20.55 -6.15
CA SER A 196 -5.40 -22.00 -5.92
C SER A 196 -4.02 -22.57 -5.55
N ASN A 197 -2.97 -22.14 -6.26
CA ASN A 197 -1.60 -22.59 -6.00
C ASN A 197 -1.02 -22.01 -4.70
N ILE A 198 -1.48 -20.83 -4.25
CA ILE A 198 -1.05 -20.24 -2.97
C ILE A 198 -1.76 -20.93 -1.78
N LYS A 199 -3.03 -21.34 -1.95
CA LYS A 199 -3.76 -22.13 -0.93
C LYS A 199 -3.08 -23.48 -0.68
N GLU A 200 -2.64 -24.19 -1.73
CA GLU A 200 -1.90 -25.46 -1.58
C GLU A 200 -0.59 -25.32 -0.79
N HIS A 201 0.18 -24.24 -1.03
CA HIS A 201 1.41 -23.99 -0.27
C HIS A 201 1.18 -23.54 1.18
N THR A 202 0.03 -22.93 1.48
CA THR A 202 -0.35 -22.51 2.84
C THR A 202 -0.84 -23.70 3.68
N ASP A 203 -1.56 -24.65 3.06
CA ASP A 203 -2.00 -25.90 3.72
C ASP A 203 -0.84 -26.89 3.98
N LEU A 204 0.21 -26.87 3.15
CA LEU A 204 1.44 -27.65 3.38
C LEU A 204 2.24 -27.15 4.59
N SER A 205 2.24 -25.84 4.84
CA SER A 205 2.96 -25.23 5.97
C SER A 205 2.22 -25.39 7.31
N GLN A 206 0.90 -25.55 7.30
CA GLN A 206 0.13 -25.90 8.51
C GLN A 206 0.25 -27.39 8.87
N ASN A 207 0.34 -28.30 7.89
CA ASN A 207 0.53 -29.74 8.14
C ASN A 207 1.95 -30.11 8.61
N LEU A 208 2.98 -29.34 8.26
CA LEU A 208 4.34 -29.55 8.78
C LEU A 208 4.49 -29.17 10.26
N ASN A 209 3.68 -28.24 10.78
CA ASN A 209 3.70 -27.84 12.19
C ASN A 209 2.92 -28.80 13.11
N GLN A 210 2.15 -29.76 12.58
CA GLN A 210 1.48 -30.80 13.38
C GLN A 210 2.26 -32.13 13.49
N LYS A 211 3.31 -32.34 12.69
CA LYS A 211 4.15 -33.56 12.75
C LYS A 211 5.48 -33.39 13.49
N GLY A 212 5.70 -32.25 14.14
CA GLY A 212 6.95 -31.93 14.86
C GLY A 212 6.92 -32.12 16.38
N GLY A 213 5.91 -32.78 16.95
CA GLY A 213 5.75 -32.89 18.41
C GLY A 213 4.98 -34.13 18.84
N SER A 214 5.63 -35.29 18.78
CA SER A 214 5.58 -36.36 19.79
C SER A 214 6.32 -37.60 19.30
N ASP A 215 7.06 -38.22 20.22
CA ASP A 215 7.59 -39.59 20.21
C ASP A 215 8.93 -39.86 19.50
N VAL A 216 10.03 -39.60 20.22
CA VAL A 216 10.97 -40.67 20.61
C VAL A 216 11.56 -40.30 21.97
N VAL A 217 11.34 -41.14 23.01
CA VAL A 217 12.28 -41.55 24.09
C VAL A 217 11.45 -42.11 25.27
N PHE A 218 11.46 -43.46 25.32
CA PHE A 218 11.03 -44.45 26.33
C PHE A 218 9.55 -44.56 26.73
#